data_AF-A0A2R8BEJ2-F1
#
_entry.id   AF-A0A2R8BEJ2-F1
#
_cell.length_a   1.000
_cell.length_b   1.000
_cell.length_c   1.000
_cell.angle_alpha   90.00
_cell.angle_beta   90.00
_cell.angle_gamma   90.00
#
_symmetry.space_group_name_H-M   'P 1'
#
loop_
_entity.id
_entity.type
_entity.pdbx_description
1 polymer ?
#
loop_
_entity_poly.entity_id
_entity_poly.type
_entity_poly.pdbx_seq_one_letter_code
_entity_poly.pdbx_strand_id
1 'polypeptide(L)'
;MGNEGVVSFGQLISGIGSGIVWMLTETVMAFYNIAYAVTHPGLWLDWSNKEAVMRFVYYGGSTEFFFAVFALFLVLTIGGLIRNEIMWGVVRILEGFANGIGRLFAWAGLLMVLQQIIIVFLQRIFTRPDISIGFGIPLQFDISWFAEELKLYNALVVALCATYTFVQGGHVRVDLVYSAVKFRTKKVIDMFGAIFFMMPAAILTWMYGWYFLWRHLIVPKPSASDTLDRLLLKSRAMRWNVETIGFSPNGFTGYFLFKILLVAFTALVFLHAIAFLYRSYLEWKEGEESEGKYLDRDTLGEGEEAYEGTH
;
A
#
# COMPACT_ATOMS: atom_id res chain seq x y z
N MET A 1 -13.34 -32.79 -28.27
CA MET A 1 -13.51 -33.75 -27.16
C MET A 1 -12.13 -34.10 -26.62
N GLY A 2 -11.59 -33.26 -25.74
CA GLY A 2 -10.24 -33.39 -25.19
C GLY A 2 -10.33 -33.79 -23.72
N ASN A 3 -10.04 -35.07 -23.47
CA ASN A 3 -9.73 -35.72 -22.20
C ASN A 3 -9.84 -34.85 -20.93
N GLU A 4 -11.02 -34.80 -20.30
CA GLU A 4 -11.17 -34.41 -18.90
C GLU A 4 -10.57 -35.54 -18.04
N GLY A 5 -9.25 -35.47 -17.83
CA GLY A 5 -8.54 -36.40 -16.97
C GLY A 5 -9.07 -36.30 -15.55
N VAL A 6 -9.76 -37.35 -15.10
CA VAL A 6 -10.14 -37.52 -13.70
C VAL A 6 -8.86 -37.47 -12.85
N VAL A 7 -8.66 -36.38 -12.13
CA VAL A 7 -7.51 -36.22 -11.23
C VAL A 7 -7.63 -37.32 -10.17
N SER A 8 -6.68 -38.26 -10.18
CA SER A 8 -6.65 -39.34 -9.19
C SER A 8 -6.47 -38.74 -7.80
N PHE A 9 -7.15 -39.28 -6.78
CA PHE A 9 -6.96 -38.87 -5.38
C PHE A 9 -5.47 -38.94 -4.96
N GLY A 10 -4.71 -39.89 -5.52
CA GLY A 10 -3.26 -39.98 -5.32
C GLY A 10 -2.49 -38.84 -5.99
N GLN A 11 -2.90 -38.40 -7.18
CA GLN A 11 -2.33 -37.21 -7.84
C GLN A 11 -2.67 -35.93 -7.05
N LEU A 12 -3.88 -35.86 -6.49
CA LEU A 12 -4.34 -34.73 -5.68
C LEU A 12 -3.55 -34.61 -4.37
N ILE A 13 -3.33 -35.72 -3.65
CA ILE A 13 -2.46 -35.75 -2.46
C ILE A 13 -1.01 -35.44 -2.82
N SER A 14 -0.49 -36.01 -3.91
CA SER A 14 0.89 -35.73 -4.34
C SER A 14 1.08 -34.26 -4.73
N GLY A 15 0.07 -33.65 -5.37
CA GLY A 15 0.06 -32.24 -5.73
C GLY A 15 0.03 -31.34 -4.50
N ILE A 16 -0.86 -31.62 -3.53
CA ILE A 16 -0.89 -30.89 -2.25
C ILE A 16 0.44 -31.04 -1.50
N GLY A 17 1.00 -32.26 -1.45
CA GLY A 17 2.29 -32.53 -0.83
C GLY A 17 3.41 -31.73 -1.49
N SER A 18 3.48 -31.71 -2.82
CA SER A 18 4.47 -30.91 -3.56
C SER A 18 4.30 -29.40 -3.33
N GLY A 19 3.06 -28.92 -3.22
CA GLY A 19 2.75 -27.52 -2.95
C GLY A 19 3.20 -27.08 -1.55
N ILE A 20 2.98 -27.93 -0.54
CA ILE A 20 3.44 -27.68 0.83
C ILE A 20 4.97 -27.65 0.88
N VAL A 21 5.63 -28.63 0.26
CA VAL A 21 7.10 -28.67 0.19
C VAL A 21 7.65 -27.44 -0.50
N TRP A 22 7.03 -27.01 -1.62
CA TRP A 22 7.40 -25.77 -2.30
C TRP A 22 7.24 -24.55 -1.39
N MET A 23 6.08 -24.37 -0.76
CA MET A 23 5.83 -23.25 0.17
C MET A 23 6.87 -23.20 1.30
N LEU A 24 7.18 -24.35 1.91
CA LEU A 24 8.18 -24.44 2.97
C LEU A 24 9.58 -24.13 2.44
N THR A 25 9.93 -24.64 1.27
CA THR A 25 11.22 -24.39 0.63
C THR A 25 11.41 -22.91 0.34
N GLU A 26 10.42 -22.26 -0.30
CA GLU A 26 10.47 -20.83 -0.59
C GLU A 26 10.49 -19.97 0.68
N THR A 27 9.77 -20.38 1.73
CA THR A 27 9.81 -19.69 3.02
C THR A 27 11.20 -19.76 3.66
N VAL A 28 11.91 -20.90 3.55
CA VAL A 28 13.29 -21.02 4.05
C VAL A 28 14.25 -20.23 3.16
N MET A 29 14.10 -20.33 1.84
CA MET A 29 14.90 -19.59 0.86
C MET A 29 14.70 -18.07 0.98
N ALA A 30 13.55 -17.61 1.46
CA ALA A 30 13.29 -16.20 1.72
C ALA A 30 14.32 -15.58 2.68
N PHE A 31 14.73 -16.29 3.72
CA PHE A 31 15.76 -15.80 4.65
C PHE A 31 17.11 -15.61 3.95
N TYR A 32 17.48 -16.55 3.08
CA TYR A 32 18.66 -16.42 2.24
C TYR A 32 18.54 -15.25 1.26
N ASN A 33 17.39 -15.10 0.59
CA ASN A 33 17.15 -14.01 -0.36
C ASN A 33 17.18 -12.63 0.32
N ILE A 34 16.64 -12.51 1.53
CA ILE A 34 16.73 -11.28 2.34
C ILE A 34 18.20 -10.97 2.67
N ALA A 35 18.95 -11.95 3.18
CA ALA A 35 20.37 -11.76 3.49
C ALA A 35 21.18 -11.39 2.25
N TYR A 36 20.92 -12.04 1.11
CA TYR A 36 21.56 -11.75 -0.17
C TYR A 36 21.24 -10.33 -0.66
N ALA A 37 19.98 -9.91 -0.59
CA ALA A 37 19.55 -8.56 -0.99
C ALA A 37 20.21 -7.46 -0.14
N VAL A 38 20.34 -7.68 1.17
CA VAL A 38 20.98 -6.73 2.11
C VAL A 38 22.49 -6.66 1.91
N THR A 39 23.14 -7.79 1.62
CA THR A 39 24.60 -7.84 1.43
C THR A 39 25.05 -7.34 0.06
N HIS A 40 24.18 -7.36 -0.96
CA HIS A 40 24.49 -6.96 -2.32
C HIS A 40 23.58 -5.82 -2.83
N PRO A 41 23.60 -4.64 -2.18
CA PRO A 41 22.75 -3.50 -2.59
C PRO A 41 23.04 -3.06 -4.03
N GLY A 42 24.29 -3.11 -4.49
CA GLY A 42 24.66 -2.71 -5.86
C GLY A 42 23.98 -3.51 -6.97
N LEU A 43 23.45 -4.71 -6.69
CA LEU A 43 22.76 -5.52 -7.71
C LEU A 43 21.37 -5.00 -8.06
N TRP A 44 20.77 -4.15 -7.22
CA TRP A 44 19.39 -3.69 -7.38
C TRP A 44 19.18 -2.20 -7.04
N LEU A 45 20.07 -1.56 -6.28
CA LEU A 45 20.05 -0.13 -5.97
C LEU A 45 20.90 0.74 -6.91
N ASP A 46 21.82 0.15 -7.68
CA ASP A 46 22.62 0.93 -8.63
C ASP A 46 21.80 1.29 -9.88
N TRP A 47 21.05 2.38 -9.81
CA TRP A 47 20.17 2.83 -10.90
C TRP A 47 20.91 3.45 -12.08
N SER A 48 22.25 3.55 -12.01
CA SER A 48 23.07 3.83 -13.19
C SER A 48 23.15 2.61 -14.11
N ASN A 49 23.04 1.41 -13.55
CA ASN A 49 23.03 0.16 -14.28
C ASN A 49 21.60 -0.26 -14.65
N LYS A 50 21.32 -0.36 -15.95
CA LYS A 50 20.02 -0.78 -16.48
C LYS A 50 19.63 -2.20 -16.05
N GLU A 51 20.59 -3.09 -15.86
CA GLU A 51 20.33 -4.45 -15.36
C GLU A 51 19.83 -4.42 -13.91
N ALA A 52 20.41 -3.57 -13.07
CA ALA A 52 19.99 -3.42 -11.68
C ALA A 52 18.58 -2.83 -11.58
N VAL A 53 18.23 -1.85 -12.44
CA VAL A 53 16.85 -1.36 -12.53
C VAL A 53 15.90 -2.49 -12.92
N MET A 54 16.22 -3.29 -13.94
CA MET A 54 15.34 -4.41 -14.35
C MET A 54 15.21 -5.49 -13.27
N ARG A 55 16.27 -5.76 -12.50
CA ARG A 55 16.20 -6.63 -11.32
C ARG A 55 15.27 -6.05 -10.25
N PHE A 56 15.36 -4.75 -9.97
CA PHE A 56 14.45 -4.09 -9.03
C PHE A 56 12.98 -4.20 -9.47
N VAL A 57 12.72 -3.98 -10.76
CA VAL A 57 11.38 -4.13 -11.35
C VAL A 57 10.87 -5.55 -11.22
N TYR A 58 11.71 -6.56 -11.53
CA TYR A 58 11.33 -7.96 -11.40
C TYR A 58 11.03 -8.30 -9.94
N TYR A 59 11.99 -8.06 -9.03
CA TYR A 59 11.90 -8.52 -7.67
C TYR A 59 10.74 -7.86 -6.91
N GLY A 60 10.43 -6.58 -7.13
CA GLY A 60 9.34 -5.92 -6.40
C GLY A 60 7.94 -6.51 -6.65
N GLY A 61 7.72 -7.25 -7.75
CA GLY A 61 6.48 -7.97 -8.04
C GLY A 61 6.65 -9.49 -8.13
N SER A 62 7.75 -10.02 -7.59
CA SER A 62 8.14 -11.43 -7.70
C SER A 62 7.59 -12.30 -6.56
N THR A 63 7.61 -13.62 -6.75
CA THR A 63 7.30 -14.60 -5.71
C THR A 63 8.32 -14.55 -4.56
N GLU A 64 9.57 -14.24 -4.86
CA GLU A 64 10.68 -14.17 -3.92
C GLU A 64 10.47 -13.02 -2.94
N PHE A 65 9.98 -11.86 -3.42
CA PHE A 65 9.61 -10.75 -2.56
C PHE A 65 8.37 -11.06 -1.71
N PHE A 66 7.38 -11.73 -2.28
CA PHE A 66 6.22 -12.21 -1.51
C PHE A 66 6.67 -13.11 -0.35
N PHE A 67 7.52 -14.11 -0.60
CA PHE A 67 8.02 -14.99 0.45
C PHE A 67 8.95 -14.28 1.44
N ALA A 68 9.71 -13.26 1.02
CA ALA A 68 10.48 -12.42 1.93
C ALA A 68 9.59 -11.67 2.93
N VAL A 69 8.52 -11.04 2.44
CA VAL A 69 7.54 -10.35 3.30
C VAL A 69 6.77 -11.36 4.16
N PHE A 70 6.38 -12.51 3.59
CA PHE A 70 5.70 -13.58 4.30
C PHE A 70 6.56 -14.18 5.42
N ALA A 71 7.85 -14.42 5.18
CA ALA A 71 8.79 -14.89 6.19
C ALA A 71 8.95 -13.87 7.32
N LEU A 72 9.06 -12.58 7.00
CA LEU A 72 9.08 -11.52 8.02
C LEU A 72 7.77 -11.50 8.84
N PHE A 73 6.62 -11.61 8.16
CA PHE A 73 5.32 -11.72 8.81
C PHE A 73 5.25 -12.93 9.75
N LEU A 74 5.73 -14.10 9.33
CA LEU A 74 5.81 -15.30 10.17
C LEU A 74 6.72 -15.11 11.38
N VAL A 75 7.91 -14.53 11.21
CA VAL A 75 8.83 -14.25 12.32
C VAL A 75 8.19 -13.31 13.34
N LEU A 76 7.54 -12.23 12.88
CA LEU A 76 6.83 -11.29 13.74
C LEU A 76 5.64 -11.97 14.44
N THR A 77 4.88 -12.81 13.72
CA THR A 77 3.75 -13.55 14.28
C THR A 77 4.23 -14.51 15.36
N ILE A 78 5.23 -15.35 15.08
CA ILE A 78 5.79 -16.33 16.03
C ILE A 78 6.36 -15.60 17.25
N GLY A 79 7.16 -14.55 17.05
CA GLY A 79 7.69 -13.74 18.15
C GLY A 79 6.59 -13.12 19.01
N GLY A 80 5.52 -12.62 18.38
CA GLY A 80 4.36 -12.07 19.06
C GLY A 80 3.51 -13.12 19.81
N LEU A 81 3.42 -14.34 19.29
CA LEU A 81 2.74 -15.46 19.97
C LEU A 81 3.50 -15.90 21.24
N ILE A 82 4.83 -15.83 21.21
CA ILE A 82 5.69 -16.13 22.38
C ILE A 82 5.58 -15.00 23.42
N ARG A 83 5.57 -13.73 22.98
CA ARG A 83 5.44 -12.57 23.87
C ARG A 83 4.43 -11.56 23.34
N ASN A 84 3.29 -11.44 24.04
CA ASN A 84 2.25 -10.46 23.71
C ASN A 84 2.80 -9.02 23.65
N GLU A 85 3.80 -8.68 24.48
CA GLU A 85 4.45 -7.37 24.48
C GLU A 85 5.09 -7.01 23.14
N ILE A 86 5.69 -8.00 22.46
CA ILE A 86 6.27 -7.81 21.12
C ILE A 86 5.15 -7.50 20.12
N MET A 87 4.06 -8.25 20.18
CA MET A 87 2.92 -8.05 19.28
C MET A 87 2.25 -6.68 19.50
N TRP A 88 2.05 -6.26 20.76
CA TRP A 88 1.62 -4.88 21.08
C TRP A 88 2.62 -3.83 20.60
N GLY A 89 3.93 -4.12 20.66
CA GLY A 89 4.96 -3.26 20.08
C GLY A 89 4.78 -3.08 18.57
N VAL A 90 4.54 -4.16 17.83
CA VAL A 90 4.29 -4.11 16.38
C VAL A 90 3.02 -3.33 16.07
N VAL A 91 1.92 -3.58 16.79
CA VAL A 91 0.66 -2.83 16.61
C VAL A 91 0.90 -1.33 16.79
N ARG A 92 1.55 -0.92 17.88
CA ARG A 92 1.85 0.50 18.15
C ARG A 92 2.71 1.14 17.07
N ILE A 93 3.71 0.43 16.56
CA ILE A 93 4.57 0.95 15.48
C ILE A 93 3.78 1.12 14.19
N LEU A 94 2.98 0.12 13.80
CA LEU A 94 2.23 0.16 12.54
C LEU A 94 1.10 1.19 12.57
N GLU A 95 0.39 1.31 13.69
CA GLU A 95 -0.66 2.31 13.86
C GLU A 95 -0.09 3.71 14.08
N GLY A 96 1.00 3.84 14.82
CA GLY A 96 1.72 5.11 14.94
C GLY A 96 2.25 5.59 13.58
N PHE A 97 2.71 4.66 12.73
CA PHE A 97 3.08 4.97 11.35
C PHE A 97 1.86 5.40 10.51
N ALA A 98 0.73 4.70 10.62
CA ALA A 98 -0.51 5.08 9.93
C ALA A 98 -1.01 6.47 10.38
N ASN A 99 -0.98 6.75 11.67
CA ASN A 99 -1.32 8.06 12.24
C ASN A 99 -0.34 9.15 11.80
N GLY A 100 0.97 8.86 11.80
CA GLY A 100 1.99 9.80 11.35
C GLY A 100 1.81 10.20 9.88
N ILE A 101 1.59 9.21 9.01
CA ILE A 101 1.29 9.46 7.58
C ILE A 101 -0.03 10.22 7.43
N GLY A 102 -1.10 9.76 8.09
CA GLY A 102 -2.42 10.39 8.00
C GLY A 102 -2.41 11.85 8.42
N ARG A 103 -1.83 12.15 9.59
CA ARG A 103 -1.72 13.52 10.11
C ARG A 103 -0.86 14.41 9.19
N LEU A 104 0.21 13.87 8.59
CA LEU A 104 1.03 14.60 7.63
C LEU A 104 0.26 14.93 6.35
N PHE A 105 -0.42 13.95 5.75
CA PHE A 105 -1.12 14.12 4.47
C PHE A 105 -2.52 14.72 4.62
N ALA A 106 -3.10 14.79 5.82
CA ALA A 106 -4.31 15.57 6.09
C ALA A 106 -4.15 17.05 5.71
N TRP A 107 -2.95 17.61 5.86
CA TRP A 107 -2.62 18.97 5.41
C TRP A 107 -2.77 19.17 3.90
N ALA A 108 -2.69 18.11 3.08
CA ALA A 108 -2.97 18.20 1.65
C ALA A 108 -4.42 18.64 1.38
N GLY A 109 -5.37 18.31 2.26
CA GLY A 109 -6.74 18.82 2.19
C GLY A 109 -6.81 20.33 2.37
N LEU A 110 -6.10 20.88 3.36
CA LEU A 110 -6.00 22.33 3.55
C LEU A 110 -5.34 23.01 2.35
N LEU A 111 -4.21 22.47 1.88
CA LEU A 111 -3.51 22.99 0.70
C LEU A 111 -4.40 22.98 -0.54
N MET A 112 -5.17 21.91 -0.76
CA MET A 112 -6.14 21.81 -1.85
C MET A 112 -7.18 22.93 -1.80
N VAL A 113 -7.75 23.22 -0.62
CA VAL A 113 -8.73 24.30 -0.45
C VAL A 113 -8.10 25.66 -0.69
N LEU A 114 -6.92 25.93 -0.13
CA LEU A 114 -6.21 27.20 -0.33
C LEU A 114 -5.86 27.41 -1.81
N GLN A 115 -5.35 26.39 -2.48
CA GLN A 115 -5.06 26.43 -3.91
C GLN A 115 -6.32 26.64 -4.74
N GLN A 116 -7.42 25.97 -4.39
CA GLN A 116 -8.71 26.16 -5.06
C GLN A 116 -9.22 27.60 -4.93
N ILE A 117 -9.06 28.23 -3.77
CA ILE A 117 -9.39 29.64 -3.55
C ILE A 117 -8.53 30.52 -4.47
N ILE A 118 -7.21 30.32 -4.47
CA ILE A 118 -6.28 31.09 -5.34
C ILE A 118 -6.68 30.98 -6.81
N ILE A 119 -6.98 29.77 -7.29
CA ILE A 119 -7.44 29.51 -8.66
C ILE A 119 -8.70 30.32 -8.98
N VAL A 120 -9.70 30.30 -8.09
CA VAL A 120 -10.96 31.04 -8.30
C VAL A 120 -10.72 32.54 -8.35
N PHE A 121 -9.88 33.09 -7.46
CA PHE A 121 -9.56 34.52 -7.45
C PHE A 121 -8.82 34.95 -8.73
N LEU A 122 -7.79 34.21 -9.14
CA LEU A 122 -7.00 34.56 -10.31
C LEU A 122 -7.80 34.46 -11.62
N GLN A 123 -8.63 33.42 -11.76
CA GLN A 123 -9.48 33.25 -12.94
C GLN A 123 -10.64 34.25 -12.99
N ARG A 124 -11.37 34.40 -11.87
CA ARG A 124 -12.67 35.11 -11.89
C ARG A 124 -12.56 36.60 -11.60
N ILE A 125 -11.56 37.04 -10.83
CA ILE A 125 -11.41 38.45 -10.44
C ILE A 125 -10.33 39.13 -11.27
N PHE A 126 -9.17 38.50 -11.42
CA PHE A 126 -8.03 39.09 -12.11
C PHE A 126 -7.93 38.73 -13.61
N THR A 127 -8.74 37.76 -14.07
CA THR A 127 -8.76 37.27 -15.47
C THR A 127 -7.34 36.96 -15.99
N ARG A 128 -6.46 36.51 -15.10
CA ARG A 128 -5.10 36.07 -15.45
C ARG A 128 -5.19 34.60 -15.89
N PRO A 129 -4.52 34.18 -16.97
CA PRO A 129 -4.49 32.77 -17.39
C PRO A 129 -3.41 31.95 -16.66
N ASP A 130 -2.48 32.61 -15.98
CA ASP A 130 -1.25 32.05 -15.44
C ASP A 130 -1.02 32.43 -13.97
N ILE A 131 -0.35 31.54 -13.24
CA ILE A 131 0.14 31.82 -11.89
C ILE A 131 1.67 31.81 -11.97
N SER A 132 2.29 32.94 -11.64
CA SER A 132 3.74 33.04 -11.44
C SER A 132 4.02 33.06 -9.95
N ILE A 133 4.70 32.02 -9.47
CA ILE A 133 5.15 31.93 -8.08
C ILE A 133 6.68 31.93 -8.11
N GLY A 134 7.31 32.93 -7.50
CA GLY A 134 8.77 32.97 -7.39
C GLY A 134 9.33 34.18 -6.67
N PHE A 135 10.29 33.92 -5.77
CA PHE A 135 11.29 34.88 -5.32
C PHE A 135 12.56 34.62 -6.13
N GLY A 136 12.72 35.29 -7.27
CA GLY A 136 13.83 35.05 -8.20
C GLY A 136 13.35 34.50 -9.55
N ILE A 137 13.61 33.23 -9.85
CA ILE A 137 13.17 32.60 -11.13
C ILE A 137 11.67 32.28 -11.01
N PRO A 138 10.78 32.93 -11.76
CA PRO A 138 9.36 32.68 -11.67
C PRO A 138 9.05 31.30 -12.26
N LEU A 139 8.56 30.38 -11.42
CA LEU A 139 7.86 29.21 -11.92
C LEU A 139 6.48 29.68 -12.40
N GLN A 140 6.33 29.74 -13.71
CA GLN A 140 5.10 30.19 -14.37
C GLN A 140 4.43 28.97 -14.98
N PHE A 141 3.31 28.57 -14.39
CA PHE A 141 2.44 27.54 -14.94
C PHE A 141 1.05 28.12 -15.18
N ASP A 142 0.37 27.59 -16.19
CA ASP A 142 -1.02 27.94 -16.48
C ASP A 142 -1.91 27.51 -15.32
N ILE A 143 -3.04 28.21 -15.16
CA ILE A 143 -4.00 27.83 -14.12
C ILE A 143 -4.56 26.42 -14.34
N SER A 144 -4.61 25.95 -15.59
CA SER A 144 -4.99 24.57 -15.90
C SER A 144 -4.09 23.53 -15.22
N TRP A 145 -2.79 23.82 -15.09
CA TRP A 145 -1.83 22.95 -14.40
C TRP A 145 -2.17 22.82 -12.92
N PHE A 146 -2.38 23.96 -12.25
CA PHE A 146 -2.74 24.00 -10.82
C PHE A 146 -4.13 23.41 -10.55
N ALA A 147 -5.07 23.55 -11.50
CA ALA A 147 -6.39 22.94 -11.39
C ALA A 147 -6.33 21.41 -11.52
N GLU A 148 -5.47 20.88 -12.40
CA GLU A 148 -5.24 19.43 -12.49
C GLU A 148 -4.48 18.87 -11.28
N GLU A 149 -3.53 19.64 -10.72
CA GLU A 149 -2.80 19.26 -9.50
C GLU A 149 -3.73 19.04 -8.29
N LEU A 150 -4.87 19.72 -8.21
CA LEU A 150 -5.88 19.46 -7.16
C LEU A 150 -6.31 17.99 -7.09
N LYS A 151 -6.30 17.28 -8.24
CA LYS A 151 -6.56 15.83 -8.29
C LYS A 151 -5.47 15.04 -7.58
N LEU A 152 -4.22 15.49 -7.64
CA LEU A 152 -3.11 14.86 -6.92
C LEU A 152 -3.29 15.02 -5.41
N TYR A 153 -3.62 16.23 -4.93
CA TYR A 153 -3.90 16.43 -3.50
C TYR A 153 -5.07 15.55 -3.04
N ASN A 154 -6.11 15.41 -3.87
CA ASN A 154 -7.24 14.53 -3.54
C ASN A 154 -6.79 13.06 -3.48
N ALA A 155 -6.02 12.61 -4.47
CA ALA A 155 -5.45 11.27 -4.47
C ALA A 155 -4.52 11.03 -3.27
N LEU A 156 -3.73 12.02 -2.85
CA LEU A 156 -2.87 11.93 -1.66
C LEU A 156 -3.71 11.69 -0.39
N VAL A 157 -4.76 12.49 -0.18
CA VAL A 157 -5.64 12.33 0.98
C VAL A 157 -6.30 10.94 0.96
N VAL A 158 -6.85 10.52 -0.17
CA VAL A 158 -7.54 9.21 -0.25
C VAL A 158 -6.56 8.04 -0.09
N ALA A 159 -5.42 8.07 -0.78
CA ALA A 159 -4.46 6.97 -0.80
C ALA A 159 -3.65 6.83 0.49
N LEU A 160 -3.31 7.95 1.14
CA LEU A 160 -2.38 7.94 2.29
C LEU A 160 -3.11 8.07 3.63
N CYS A 161 -4.32 8.63 3.66
CA CYS A 161 -5.11 8.72 4.89
C CYS A 161 -6.08 7.53 5.09
N ALA A 162 -6.20 6.60 4.15
CA ALA A 162 -7.14 5.47 4.26
C ALA A 162 -6.94 4.65 5.55
N THR A 163 -5.69 4.29 5.85
CA THR A 163 -5.36 3.51 7.06
C THR A 163 -5.48 4.35 8.32
N TYR A 164 -5.22 5.65 8.23
CA TYR A 164 -5.45 6.59 9.32
C TYR A 164 -6.93 6.67 9.68
N THR A 165 -7.82 6.88 8.70
CA THR A 165 -9.27 6.88 8.92
C THR A 165 -9.76 5.57 9.55
N PHE A 166 -9.16 4.44 9.19
CA PHE A 166 -9.48 3.16 9.83
C PHE A 166 -9.07 3.14 11.30
N VAL A 167 -7.84 3.53 11.64
CA VAL A 167 -7.36 3.61 13.03
C VAL A 167 -8.21 4.56 13.87
N GLN A 168 -8.64 5.68 13.28
CA GLN A 168 -9.53 6.64 13.92
C GLN A 168 -10.99 6.15 14.06
N GLY A 169 -11.36 5.04 13.44
CA GLY A 169 -12.73 4.52 13.47
C GLY A 169 -13.72 5.25 12.55
N GLY A 170 -13.25 6.15 11.68
CA GLY A 170 -14.08 6.95 10.77
C GLY A 170 -14.57 6.21 9.53
N HIS A 171 -14.46 4.87 9.48
CA HIS A 171 -14.95 4.07 8.37
C HIS A 171 -16.41 3.67 8.61
N VAL A 172 -17.23 3.75 7.56
CA VAL A 172 -18.62 3.31 7.64
C VAL A 172 -18.63 1.78 7.70
N ARG A 173 -19.06 1.23 8.83
CA ARG A 173 -19.26 -0.20 9.03
C ARG A 173 -20.73 -0.55 8.80
N VAL A 174 -21.00 -1.52 7.94
CA VAL A 174 -22.37 -2.03 7.72
C VAL A 174 -22.60 -3.20 8.67
N ASP A 175 -22.89 -2.89 9.93
CA ASP A 175 -22.80 -3.84 11.07
C ASP A 175 -24.13 -4.53 11.43
N LEU A 176 -24.86 -5.09 10.44
CA LEU A 176 -26.13 -5.79 10.72
C LEU A 176 -25.93 -7.06 11.57
N VAL A 177 -24.88 -7.84 11.30
CA VAL A 177 -24.56 -9.09 12.03
C VAL A 177 -23.56 -8.83 13.15
N TYR A 178 -22.67 -7.85 12.99
CA TYR A 178 -21.60 -7.54 13.93
C TYR A 178 -22.15 -6.98 15.25
N SER A 179 -23.18 -6.14 15.22
CA SER A 179 -23.81 -5.57 16.42
C SER A 179 -24.43 -6.63 17.36
N ALA A 180 -24.88 -7.77 16.82
CA ALA A 180 -25.56 -8.82 17.56
C ALA A 180 -24.64 -9.88 18.18
N VAL A 181 -23.34 -9.89 17.85
CA VAL A 181 -22.41 -10.95 18.29
C VAL A 181 -21.56 -10.54 19.49
N LYS A 182 -21.12 -11.55 20.27
CA LYS A 182 -20.27 -11.38 21.46
C LYS A 182 -18.88 -10.83 21.09
N PHE A 183 -18.22 -10.13 22.03
CA PHE A 183 -16.89 -9.52 21.85
C PHE A 183 -15.86 -10.48 21.22
N ARG A 184 -15.72 -11.69 21.76
CA ARG A 184 -14.77 -12.69 21.21
C ARG A 184 -15.12 -13.12 19.78
N THR A 185 -16.40 -13.22 19.44
CA THR A 185 -16.85 -13.56 18.09
C THR A 185 -16.53 -12.44 17.11
N LYS A 186 -16.70 -11.17 17.52
CA LYS A 186 -16.31 -9.99 16.74
C LYS A 186 -14.84 -10.06 16.34
N LYS A 187 -13.95 -10.26 17.32
CA LYS A 187 -12.51 -10.31 17.05
C LYS A 187 -12.12 -11.49 16.14
N VAL A 188 -12.81 -12.63 16.22
CA VAL A 188 -12.60 -13.75 15.29
C VAL A 188 -13.03 -13.39 13.87
N ILE A 189 -14.16 -12.70 13.71
CA ILE A 189 -14.62 -12.19 12.41
C ILE A 189 -13.59 -11.20 11.83
N ASP A 190 -13.06 -10.30 12.67
CA ASP A 190 -12.04 -9.33 12.26
C ASP A 190 -10.75 -10.01 11.78
N MET A 191 -10.25 -10.99 12.54
CA MET A 191 -9.06 -11.78 12.16
C MET A 191 -9.30 -12.54 10.84
N PHE A 192 -10.49 -13.13 10.68
CA PHE A 192 -10.87 -13.80 9.44
C PHE A 192 -10.94 -12.83 8.26
N GLY A 193 -11.55 -11.65 8.48
CA GLY A 193 -11.59 -10.54 7.53
C GLY A 193 -10.20 -10.14 7.04
N ALA A 194 -9.27 -9.96 7.98
CA ALA A 194 -7.90 -9.57 7.69
C ALA A 194 -7.16 -10.65 6.87
N ILE A 195 -7.28 -11.92 7.26
CA ILE A 195 -6.53 -13.03 6.65
C ILE A 195 -7.07 -13.42 5.27
N PHE A 196 -8.40 -13.47 5.10
CA PHE A 196 -9.01 -14.02 3.89
C PHE A 196 -9.42 -12.96 2.87
N PHE A 197 -9.62 -11.72 3.30
CA PHE A 197 -10.05 -10.64 2.39
C PHE A 197 -9.02 -9.53 2.29
N MET A 198 -8.61 -8.89 3.39
CA MET A 198 -7.74 -7.71 3.32
C MET A 198 -6.33 -8.04 2.81
N MET A 199 -5.64 -9.00 3.44
CA MET A 199 -4.28 -9.36 3.04
C MET A 199 -4.22 -9.92 1.60
N PRO A 200 -5.07 -10.89 1.19
CA PRO A 200 -5.03 -11.43 -0.17
C PRO A 200 -5.35 -10.38 -1.23
N ALA A 201 -6.35 -9.51 -0.98
CA ALA A 201 -6.66 -8.41 -1.90
C ALA A 201 -5.49 -7.43 -2.04
N ALA A 202 -4.82 -7.09 -0.93
CA ALA A 202 -3.65 -6.21 -0.96
C ALA A 202 -2.45 -6.85 -1.69
N ILE A 203 -2.19 -8.15 -1.46
CA ILE A 203 -1.13 -8.90 -2.16
C ILE A 203 -1.38 -8.90 -3.67
N LEU A 204 -2.59 -9.26 -4.10
CA LEU A 204 -2.94 -9.27 -5.52
C LEU A 204 -2.82 -7.88 -6.14
N THR A 205 -3.34 -6.86 -5.45
CA THR A 205 -3.26 -5.47 -5.92
C THR A 205 -1.80 -5.01 -6.01
N TRP A 206 -0.93 -5.44 -5.10
CA TRP A 206 0.49 -5.10 -5.11
C TRP A 206 1.19 -5.72 -6.32
N MET A 207 0.98 -7.03 -6.53
CA MET A 207 1.62 -7.75 -7.63
C MET A 207 1.31 -7.11 -8.98
N TYR A 208 0.04 -6.80 -9.26
CA TYR A 208 -0.34 -6.14 -10.51
C TYR A 208 0.01 -4.65 -10.53
N GLY A 209 -0.17 -3.95 -9.40
CA GLY A 209 0.10 -2.53 -9.25
C GLY A 209 1.58 -2.18 -9.45
N TRP A 210 2.49 -3.04 -9.01
CA TRP A 210 3.93 -2.86 -9.19
C TRP A 210 4.34 -2.83 -10.67
N TYR A 211 3.96 -3.86 -11.44
CA TYR A 211 4.25 -3.89 -12.88
C TYR A 211 3.48 -2.81 -13.64
N PHE A 212 2.29 -2.44 -13.17
CA PHE A 212 1.52 -1.32 -13.71
C PHE A 212 2.24 0.01 -13.51
N LEU A 213 2.88 0.27 -12.37
CA LEU A 213 3.71 1.46 -12.18
C LEU A 213 4.88 1.46 -13.18
N TRP A 214 5.67 0.39 -13.19
CA TRP A 214 6.91 0.35 -13.96
C TRP A 214 6.72 0.40 -15.47
N ARG A 215 5.65 -0.20 -16.01
CA ARG A 215 5.36 -0.13 -17.47
C ARG A 215 5.06 1.28 -18.00
N HIS A 216 4.87 2.26 -17.14
CA HIS A 216 4.71 3.68 -17.50
C HIS A 216 5.90 4.55 -17.08
N LEU A 217 6.94 3.95 -16.51
CA LEU A 217 8.21 4.61 -16.19
C LEU A 217 9.32 4.20 -17.15
N ILE A 218 9.27 2.97 -17.67
CA ILE A 218 10.33 2.39 -18.49
C ILE A 218 9.80 1.75 -19.78
N VAL A 219 10.63 1.79 -20.82
CA VAL A 219 10.43 1.11 -22.11
C VAL A 219 11.68 0.27 -22.39
N PRO A 220 11.58 -1.01 -22.83
CA PRO A 220 10.38 -1.76 -23.16
C PRO A 220 9.51 -2.10 -21.95
N LYS A 221 8.17 -2.12 -22.15
CA LYS A 221 7.20 -2.31 -21.07
C LYS A 221 7.41 -3.67 -20.36
N PRO A 222 7.70 -3.69 -19.05
CA PRO A 222 7.66 -4.92 -18.24
C PRO A 222 6.24 -5.45 -18.13
N SER A 223 6.11 -6.78 -18.08
CA SER A 223 4.87 -7.49 -17.81
C SER A 223 5.04 -8.40 -16.60
N ALA A 224 3.96 -8.66 -15.86
CA ALA A 224 3.96 -9.59 -14.74
C ALA A 224 4.31 -11.04 -15.14
N SER A 225 4.17 -11.38 -16.43
CA SER A 225 4.52 -12.70 -16.96
C SER A 225 5.94 -12.78 -17.54
N ASP A 226 6.74 -11.72 -17.48
CA ASP A 226 8.12 -11.76 -17.98
C ASP A 226 9.05 -12.46 -16.96
N THR A 227 9.87 -13.39 -17.45
CA THR A 227 10.94 -13.99 -16.64
C THR A 227 12.10 -13.02 -16.43
N LEU A 228 12.89 -13.26 -15.39
CA LEU A 228 14.08 -12.45 -15.08
C LEU A 228 15.01 -12.32 -16.30
N ASP A 229 15.33 -13.43 -16.97
CA ASP A 229 16.21 -13.42 -18.15
C ASP A 229 15.65 -12.55 -19.28
N ARG A 230 14.33 -12.60 -19.50
CA ARG A 230 13.66 -11.78 -20.51
C ARG A 230 13.74 -10.30 -20.16
N LEU A 231 13.60 -9.94 -18.88
CA LEU A 231 13.77 -8.57 -18.40
C LEU A 231 15.23 -8.11 -18.49
N LEU A 232 16.20 -8.97 -18.21
CA LEU A 232 17.62 -8.68 -18.39
C LEU A 232 17.98 -8.48 -19.87
N LEU A 233 17.40 -9.24 -20.79
CA LEU A 233 17.56 -9.00 -22.22
C LEU A 233 16.97 -7.64 -22.64
N LYS A 234 15.80 -7.28 -22.09
CA LYS A 234 15.17 -5.97 -22.31
C LYS A 234 15.98 -4.80 -21.73
N SER A 235 16.81 -5.03 -20.71
CA SER A 235 17.64 -4.00 -20.06
C SER A 235 18.55 -3.25 -21.05
N ARG A 236 19.05 -3.93 -22.08
CA ARG A 236 19.93 -3.35 -23.12
C ARG A 236 19.25 -2.21 -23.86
N ALA A 237 17.95 -2.35 -24.11
CA ALA A 237 17.12 -1.36 -24.78
C ALA A 237 16.37 -0.44 -23.81
N MET A 238 16.59 -0.58 -22.49
CA MET A 238 15.86 0.17 -21.48
C MET A 238 16.11 1.68 -21.62
N ARG A 239 15.03 2.45 -21.61
CA ARG A 239 14.98 3.90 -21.56
C ARG A 239 13.93 4.34 -20.55
N TRP A 240 14.22 5.42 -19.85
CA TRP A 240 13.23 6.12 -19.05
C TRP A 240 12.22 6.77 -19.99
N ASN A 241 10.94 6.50 -19.73
CA ASN A 241 9.82 7.07 -20.45
C ASN A 241 8.75 7.41 -19.42
N VAL A 242 9.08 8.36 -18.54
CA VAL A 242 8.18 8.81 -17.47
C VAL A 242 7.04 9.57 -18.12
N GLU A 243 5.83 9.03 -18.02
CA GLU A 243 4.62 9.72 -18.45
C GLU A 243 4.35 10.91 -17.52
N THR A 244 4.80 12.08 -17.95
CA THR A 244 4.64 13.34 -17.22
C THR A 244 3.32 14.03 -17.55
N ILE A 245 2.89 14.01 -18.81
CA ILE A 245 1.74 14.80 -19.28
C ILE A 245 0.42 14.04 -19.12
N GLY A 246 -0.60 14.73 -18.59
CA GLY A 246 -1.98 14.24 -18.46
C GLY A 246 -2.83 14.43 -19.73
N PHE A 247 -4.13 14.69 -19.53
CA PHE A 247 -5.10 14.83 -20.63
C PHE A 247 -4.93 16.12 -21.45
N SER A 248 -4.35 17.18 -20.84
CA SER A 248 -4.13 18.45 -21.50
C SER A 248 -2.64 18.74 -21.70
N PRO A 249 -2.23 19.37 -22.82
CA PRO A 249 -0.82 19.73 -23.07
C PRO A 249 -0.21 20.66 -22.01
N ASN A 250 -1.04 21.48 -21.35
CA ASN A 250 -0.64 22.39 -20.27
C ASN A 250 -1.05 21.87 -18.89
N GLY A 251 -1.37 20.57 -18.80
CA GLY A 251 -1.85 19.90 -17.60
C GLY A 251 -0.74 19.51 -16.63
N PHE A 252 -1.14 18.96 -15.50
CA PHE A 252 -0.22 18.61 -14.42
C PHE A 252 0.85 17.61 -14.91
N THR A 253 2.12 17.95 -14.74
CA THR A 253 3.28 17.24 -15.31
C THR A 253 3.79 16.08 -14.44
N GLY A 254 3.16 15.84 -13.29
CA GLY A 254 3.54 14.80 -12.33
C GLY A 254 2.66 13.54 -12.38
N TYR A 255 2.10 13.18 -13.54
CA TYR A 255 1.08 12.12 -13.58
C TYR A 255 1.57 10.74 -13.11
N PHE A 256 2.88 10.46 -13.21
CA PHE A 256 3.48 9.26 -12.64
C PHE A 256 3.28 9.12 -11.12
N LEU A 257 3.09 10.23 -10.39
CA LEU A 257 2.85 10.22 -8.94
C LEU A 257 1.58 9.46 -8.57
N PHE A 258 0.51 9.54 -9.39
CA PHE A 258 -0.72 8.78 -9.14
C PHE A 258 -0.46 7.27 -9.10
N LYS A 259 0.41 6.77 -9.98
CA LYS A 259 0.75 5.35 -10.04
C LYS A 259 1.60 4.93 -8.83
N ILE A 260 2.48 5.81 -8.36
CA ILE A 260 3.24 5.61 -7.11
C ILE A 260 2.26 5.57 -5.92
N LEU A 261 1.27 6.45 -5.89
CA LEU A 261 0.26 6.48 -4.82
C LEU A 261 -0.58 5.21 -4.76
N LEU A 262 -0.92 4.59 -5.90
CA LEU A 262 -1.62 3.30 -5.90
C LEU A 262 -0.80 2.19 -5.24
N VAL A 263 0.50 2.13 -5.53
CA VAL A 263 1.41 1.17 -4.90
C VAL A 263 1.60 1.48 -3.42
N ALA A 264 1.75 2.75 -3.05
CA ALA A 264 1.88 3.19 -1.66
C ALA A 264 0.60 2.88 -0.85
N PHE A 265 -0.58 3.18 -1.39
CA PHE A 265 -1.88 2.81 -0.80
C PHE A 265 -1.94 1.31 -0.52
N THR A 266 -1.54 0.49 -1.48
CA THR A 266 -1.59 -0.96 -1.33
C THR A 266 -0.65 -1.46 -0.25
N ALA A 267 0.58 -0.91 -0.16
CA ALA A 267 1.50 -1.21 0.94
C ALA A 267 0.91 -0.80 2.30
N LEU A 268 0.30 0.38 2.39
CA LEU A 268 -0.33 0.85 3.62
C LEU A 268 -1.48 -0.08 4.05
N VAL A 269 -2.36 -0.45 3.12
CA VAL A 269 -3.46 -1.39 3.39
C VAL A 269 -2.93 -2.74 3.87
N PHE A 270 -1.85 -3.26 3.27
CA PHE A 270 -1.25 -4.52 3.70
C PHE A 270 -0.66 -4.43 5.12
N LEU A 271 0.13 -3.39 5.41
CA LEU A 271 0.67 -3.15 6.75
C LEU A 271 -0.44 -2.97 7.79
N HIS A 272 -1.50 -2.27 7.42
CA HIS A 272 -2.65 -2.07 8.27
C HIS A 272 -3.43 -3.38 8.51
N ALA A 273 -3.55 -4.25 7.52
CA ALA A 273 -4.15 -5.58 7.71
C ALA A 273 -3.37 -6.42 8.74
N ILE A 274 -2.04 -6.31 8.76
CA ILE A 274 -1.19 -6.95 9.79
C ILE A 274 -1.46 -6.34 11.18
N ALA A 275 -1.50 -5.00 11.27
CA ALA A 275 -1.79 -4.30 12.53
C ALA A 275 -3.16 -4.69 13.08
N PHE A 276 -4.19 -4.69 12.23
CA PHE A 276 -5.55 -5.05 12.57
C PHE A 276 -5.65 -6.52 13.00
N LEU A 277 -4.99 -7.43 12.29
CA LEU A 277 -4.92 -8.85 12.67
C LEU A 277 -4.32 -9.05 14.08
N TYR A 278 -3.18 -8.42 14.34
CA TYR A 278 -2.47 -8.55 15.61
C TYR A 278 -3.25 -7.90 16.76
N ARG A 279 -3.87 -6.73 16.53
CA ARG A 279 -4.76 -6.10 17.50
C ARG A 279 -5.95 -7.00 17.82
N SER A 280 -6.67 -7.49 16.82
CA SER A 280 -7.84 -8.36 17.05
C SER A 280 -7.46 -9.67 17.74
N TYR A 281 -6.28 -10.23 17.45
CA TYR A 281 -5.77 -11.41 18.16
C TYR A 281 -5.48 -11.13 19.64
N LEU A 282 -4.80 -10.02 19.95
CA LEU A 282 -4.49 -9.63 21.32
C LEU A 282 -5.74 -9.28 22.11
N GLU A 283 -6.66 -8.53 21.52
CA GLU A 283 -7.95 -8.18 22.12
C GLU A 283 -8.78 -9.44 22.41
N TRP A 284 -8.75 -10.42 21.50
CA TRP A 284 -9.39 -11.72 21.72
C TRP A 284 -8.75 -12.51 22.89
N LYS A 285 -7.42 -12.48 23.01
CA LYS A 285 -6.64 -13.23 24.01
C LYS A 285 -6.71 -12.62 25.41
N GLU A 286 -6.57 -11.29 25.51
CA GLU A 286 -6.55 -10.54 26.78
C GLU A 286 -7.97 -10.22 27.29
N GLY A 287 -8.97 -10.17 26.40
CA GLY A 287 -10.37 -9.95 26.76
C GLY A 287 -10.82 -8.49 26.64
N GLU A 288 -12.03 -8.20 27.14
CA GLU A 288 -12.70 -6.89 26.93
C GLU A 288 -11.91 -5.71 27.51
N GLU A 289 -11.14 -5.92 28.59
CA GLU A 289 -10.29 -4.89 29.19
C GLU A 289 -9.16 -4.38 28.27
N SER A 290 -8.84 -5.13 27.22
CA SER A 290 -7.81 -4.76 26.25
C SER A 290 -8.36 -4.05 25.01
N GLU A 291 -9.68 -3.89 24.90
CA GLU A 291 -10.30 -3.17 23.80
C GLU A 291 -9.82 -1.72 23.75
N GLY A 292 -9.26 -1.31 22.60
CA GLY A 292 -8.78 0.07 22.42
C GLY A 292 -7.47 0.37 23.16
N LYS A 293 -6.80 -0.63 23.75
CA LYS A 293 -5.51 -0.45 24.42
C LYS A 293 -4.46 0.13 23.46
N TYR A 294 -3.76 1.16 23.92
CA TYR A 294 -2.77 1.94 23.15
C TYR A 294 -3.28 2.62 21.87
N LEU A 295 -4.59 2.74 21.69
CA LEU A 295 -5.14 3.41 20.52
C LEU A 295 -4.92 4.93 20.63
N ASP A 296 -4.23 5.48 19.65
CA ASP A 296 -3.98 6.92 19.51
C ASP A 296 -5.08 7.52 18.61
N ARG A 297 -6.14 8.04 19.24
CA ARG A 297 -7.23 8.75 18.57
C ARG A 297 -7.03 10.25 18.63
N ASP A 298 -7.33 10.92 17.53
CA ASP A 298 -7.44 12.38 17.47
C ASP A 298 -8.74 12.78 18.17
N THR A 299 -8.64 13.60 19.21
CA THR A 299 -9.79 14.18 19.93
C THR A 299 -9.82 15.69 19.70
N LEU A 300 -11.02 16.27 19.60
CA LEU A 300 -11.17 17.73 19.48
C LEU A 300 -11.10 18.43 20.85
N GLY A 301 -11.01 17.67 21.94
CA GLY A 301 -11.03 18.13 23.34
C GLY A 301 -12.02 17.31 24.19
N GLU A 302 -11.95 17.44 25.52
CA GLU A 302 -12.95 16.81 26.40
C GLU A 302 -14.35 17.35 26.07
N GLY A 303 -15.26 16.48 25.61
CA GLY A 303 -16.66 16.82 25.33
C GLY A 303 -17.01 17.08 23.85
N GLU A 304 -16.02 17.06 22.95
CA GLU A 304 -16.24 17.09 21.50
C GLU A 304 -15.58 15.85 20.85
N GLU A 305 -15.97 14.66 21.32
CA GLU A 305 -15.76 13.48 20.49
C GLU A 305 -16.47 13.75 19.16
N ALA A 306 -15.72 13.78 18.07
CA ALA A 306 -16.22 14.12 16.74
C ALA A 306 -17.47 13.28 16.50
N TYR A 307 -18.65 13.93 16.51
CA TYR A 307 -19.98 13.32 16.41
C TYR A 307 -19.91 12.07 15.53
N GLU A 308 -19.78 10.89 16.15
CA GLU A 308 -19.86 9.63 15.44
C GLU A 308 -21.28 9.61 14.89
N GLY A 309 -21.40 9.74 13.57
CA GLY A 309 -22.69 9.82 12.89
C GLY A 309 -23.55 8.63 13.29
N THR A 310 -24.46 8.85 14.23
CA THR A 310 -25.53 7.96 14.59
C THR A 310 -26.42 7.80 13.37
N HIS A 311 -26.30 6.69 12.66
CA HIS A 311 -27.39 6.03 11.93
C HIS A 311 -27.14 4.52 11.83
#